data_AF-A0AA36EV95-F1
#
_entry.id   AF-A0AA36EV95-F1
#
_cell.length_a   1.000
_cell.length_b   1.000
_cell.length_c   1.000
_cell.angle_alpha   90.00
_cell.angle_beta   90.00
_cell.angle_gamma   90.00
#
_symmetry.space_group_name_H-M   'P 1'
#
loop_
_entity.id
_entity.type
_entity.pdbx_description
1 polymer ?
#
loop_
_entity_poly.entity_id
_entity_poly.type
_entity_poly.pdbx_seq_one_letter_code
_entity_poly.pdbx_strand_id
1 'polypeptide(L)'
;MTEDSKPKTADAIELVVYGDIPDKVTNPILHKIITSCNIHDPCGQAIMMSSCMEGLGQQCHCPKGYPKAFRQATFVAENLFPEYRSDRQYGGHTHTIQIRGQEFTVDNRWIVPYSPFLSLRYQFDTTCKVVHSVKAIKYLYIYITKGPDKIIFTIKDDEGIF
;
A
#
# COMPACT_ATOMS: atom_id res chain seq x y z
N MET A 1 -25.42 -9.61 -4.53
CA MET A 1 -24.69 -9.28 -3.28
C MET A 1 -25.72 -9.00 -2.21
N THR A 2 -25.76 -9.80 -1.15
CA THR A 2 -26.62 -9.53 0.03
C THR A 2 -25.99 -8.43 0.88
N GLU A 3 -26.78 -7.71 1.69
CA GLU A 3 -26.27 -6.66 2.58
C GLU A 3 -25.20 -7.16 3.57
N ASP A 4 -25.19 -8.46 3.86
CA ASP A 4 -24.23 -9.14 4.74
C ASP A 4 -22.88 -9.41 4.08
N SER A 5 -22.75 -9.22 2.76
CA SER A 5 -21.48 -9.46 2.03
C SER A 5 -20.45 -8.33 2.20
N LYS A 6 -20.82 -7.22 2.84
CA LYS A 6 -19.93 -6.06 3.04
C LYS A 6 -19.26 -6.16 4.42
N PRO A 7 -17.92 -6.25 4.51
CA PRO A 7 -17.24 -6.25 5.80
C PRO A 7 -17.38 -4.86 6.45
N LYS A 8 -18.22 -4.79 7.50
CA LYS A 8 -18.53 -3.55 8.25
C LYS A 8 -17.80 -3.46 9.59
N THR A 9 -17.38 -4.60 10.15
CA THR A 9 -16.67 -4.68 11.43
C THR A 9 -15.17 -4.83 11.22
N ALA A 10 -14.37 -4.45 12.22
CA ALA A 10 -12.93 -4.67 12.22
C ALA A 10 -12.58 -6.14 11.92
N ASP A 11 -13.22 -7.08 12.63
CA ASP A 11 -12.99 -8.52 12.45
C ASP A 11 -13.29 -8.98 11.02
N ALA A 12 -14.40 -8.53 10.44
CA ALA A 12 -14.74 -8.88 9.06
C ALA A 12 -13.74 -8.31 8.05
N ILE A 13 -13.23 -7.10 8.28
CA ILE A 13 -12.20 -6.48 7.44
C ILE A 13 -10.88 -7.25 7.54
N GLU A 14 -10.50 -7.70 8.74
CA GLU A 14 -9.27 -8.46 8.96
C GLU A 14 -9.25 -9.82 8.26
N LEU A 15 -10.41 -10.38 7.93
CA LEU A 15 -10.49 -11.61 7.14
C LEU A 15 -10.11 -11.39 5.68
N VAL A 16 -10.26 -10.17 5.16
CA VAL A 16 -10.16 -9.89 3.71
C VAL A 16 -9.06 -8.90 3.33
N VAL A 17 -8.63 -8.04 4.27
CA VAL A 17 -7.55 -7.06 4.06
C VAL A 17 -6.44 -7.25 5.09
N TYR A 18 -5.21 -7.25 4.58
CA TYR A 18 -3.97 -7.46 5.32
C TYR A 18 -3.09 -6.21 5.15
N GLY A 19 -2.33 -5.91 6.20
CA GLY A 19 -1.43 -4.76 6.29
C GLY A 19 -0.04 -5.14 6.75
N ASP A 20 0.32 -6.41 6.60
CA ASP A 20 1.54 -7.03 7.09
C ASP A 20 2.26 -7.80 5.98
N ILE A 21 3.59 -7.89 6.09
CA ILE A 21 4.43 -8.72 5.24
C ILE A 21 4.10 -10.20 5.54
N PRO A 22 3.65 -10.99 4.55
CA PRO A 22 3.39 -12.42 4.72
C PRO A 22 4.65 -13.16 5.17
N ASP A 23 4.52 -14.25 5.92
CA ASP A 23 5.69 -15.08 6.24
C ASP A 23 6.26 -15.75 4.98
N LYS A 24 7.59 -15.70 4.82
CA LYS A 24 8.29 -16.24 3.66
C LYS A 24 8.32 -17.78 3.59
N VAL A 25 8.11 -18.46 4.72
CA VAL A 25 8.14 -19.92 4.84
C VAL A 25 6.73 -20.48 4.63
N THR A 26 5.73 -19.94 5.32
CA THR A 26 4.35 -20.44 5.26
C THR A 26 3.59 -19.91 4.04
N ASN A 27 3.92 -18.72 3.54
CA ASN A 27 3.23 -18.08 2.41
C ASN A 27 4.22 -17.50 1.38
N PRO A 28 5.13 -18.32 0.79
CA PRO A 28 6.23 -17.83 -0.06
C PRO A 28 5.75 -17.09 -1.32
N ILE A 29 4.66 -17.56 -1.95
CA ILE A 29 4.13 -16.94 -3.16
C ILE A 29 3.54 -15.57 -2.84
N LEU A 30 2.72 -15.47 -1.80
CA LEU A 30 2.13 -14.22 -1.37
C LEU A 30 3.22 -13.24 -0.90
N HIS A 31 4.20 -13.71 -0.11
CA HIS A 31 5.36 -12.90 0.29
C HIS A 31 6.01 -12.28 -0.94
N LYS A 32 6.37 -13.08 -1.97
CA LYS A 32 7.01 -12.59 -3.19
C LYS A 32 6.18 -11.50 -3.89
N ILE A 33 4.87 -11.71 -4.01
CA ILE A 33 3.97 -10.73 -4.64
C ILE A 33 3.98 -9.43 -3.82
N ILE A 34 3.69 -9.52 -2.53
CA ILE A 34 3.54 -8.34 -1.66
C ILE A 34 4.83 -7.55 -1.53
N THR A 35 5.98 -8.23 -1.41
CA THR A 35 7.27 -7.53 -1.35
C THR A 35 7.69 -6.92 -2.69
N SER A 36 7.09 -7.33 -3.80
CA SER A 36 7.38 -6.75 -5.12
C SER A 36 6.56 -5.51 -5.45
N CYS A 37 5.34 -5.39 -4.91
CA CYS A 37 4.39 -4.40 -5.42
C CYS A 37 3.48 -3.71 -4.37
N ASN A 38 3.51 -4.16 -3.11
CA ASN A 38 2.70 -3.59 -2.01
C ASN A 38 3.54 -2.97 -0.90
N ILE A 39 4.83 -2.72 -1.14
CA ILE A 39 5.68 -1.90 -0.28
C ILE A 39 5.60 -0.45 -0.75
N HIS A 40 5.27 0.47 0.16
CA HIS A 40 5.47 1.88 -0.08
C HIS A 40 6.96 2.19 -0.01
N ASP A 41 7.50 2.79 -1.07
CA ASP A 41 8.89 3.22 -1.08
C ASP A 41 9.21 4.10 0.15
N PRO A 42 10.33 3.85 0.84
CA PRO A 42 10.93 4.76 1.81
C PRO A 42 10.78 6.23 1.43
N CYS A 43 10.18 7.01 2.33
CA CYS A 43 9.86 8.41 2.14
C CYS A 43 10.00 9.18 3.45
N GLY A 44 9.72 10.48 3.42
CA GLY A 44 9.79 11.32 4.61
C GLY A 44 11.24 11.58 5.00
N GLN A 45 11.56 11.37 6.28
CA GLN A 45 12.93 11.54 6.78
C GLN A 45 13.93 10.55 6.16
N ALA A 46 13.46 9.37 5.72
CA ALA A 46 14.33 8.39 5.07
C ALA A 46 14.76 8.87 3.67
N ILE A 47 13.82 9.38 2.88
CA ILE A 47 14.06 9.90 1.53
C ILE A 47 13.08 11.06 1.27
N MET A 48 13.55 12.30 1.45
CA MET A 48 12.72 13.50 1.24
C MET A 48 12.37 13.75 -0.24
N MET A 49 13.13 13.16 -1.16
CA MET A 49 12.95 13.30 -2.61
C MET A 49 12.13 12.17 -3.24
N SER A 50 11.36 11.42 -2.43
CA SER A 50 10.44 10.40 -2.93
C SER A 50 9.25 11.06 -3.63
N SER A 51 8.77 10.44 -4.72
CA SER A 51 7.71 11.01 -5.58
C SER A 51 6.37 11.23 -4.87
N CYS A 52 6.16 10.53 -3.75
CA CYS A 52 4.97 10.70 -2.94
C CYS A 52 5.00 11.92 -2.01
N MET A 53 6.15 12.56 -1.82
CA MET A 53 6.29 13.66 -0.87
C MET A 53 5.57 14.92 -1.40
N GLU A 54 4.80 15.56 -0.54
CA GLU A 54 4.11 16.83 -0.83
C GLU A 54 4.61 17.93 0.11
N GLY A 55 4.63 19.17 -0.39
CA GLY A 55 5.14 20.33 0.32
C GLY A 55 6.65 20.53 0.17
N LEU A 56 7.18 21.56 0.83
CA LEU A 56 8.60 21.94 0.80
C LEU A 56 9.11 22.22 2.22
N GLY A 57 10.41 22.05 2.43
CA GLY A 57 11.07 22.35 3.71
C GLY A 57 10.43 21.58 4.87
N GLN A 58 10.09 22.29 5.96
CA GLN A 58 9.48 21.71 7.16
C GLN A 58 8.05 21.17 6.95
N GLN A 59 7.40 21.51 5.84
CA GLN A 59 6.05 21.01 5.50
C GLN A 59 6.09 19.76 4.61
N CYS A 60 7.29 19.31 4.23
CA CYS A 60 7.48 18.11 3.43
C CYS A 60 6.98 16.88 4.19
N HIS A 61 5.88 16.28 3.73
CA HIS A 61 5.28 15.10 4.36
C HIS A 61 4.75 14.13 3.31
N CYS A 62 4.61 12.86 3.71
CA CYS A 62 3.90 11.88 2.91
C CYS A 62 2.39 12.08 3.14
N PRO A 63 1.60 12.46 2.12
CA PRO A 63 0.16 12.68 2.26
C PRO A 63 -0.60 11.38 2.60
N LYS A 64 0.01 10.23 2.30
CA LYS A 64 -0.49 8.91 2.69
C LYS A 64 -0.11 8.54 4.12
N GLY A 65 0.75 9.31 4.80
CA GLY A 65 1.15 9.12 6.19
C GLY A 65 2.03 7.90 6.43
N TYR A 66 3.02 7.66 5.58
CA TYR A 66 4.03 6.62 5.77
C TYR A 66 5.30 7.16 6.46
N PRO A 67 5.99 6.32 7.26
CA PRO A 67 5.57 4.98 7.69
C PRO A 67 4.34 5.03 8.62
N LYS A 68 3.49 4.02 8.55
CA LYS A 68 2.29 3.92 9.41
C LYS A 68 2.67 3.58 10.85
N ALA A 69 1.77 3.84 11.80
CA ALA A 69 1.89 3.29 13.14
C ALA A 69 1.60 1.78 13.14
N PHE A 70 2.26 1.01 14.00
CA PHE A 70 1.87 -0.38 14.24
C PHE A 70 0.50 -0.45 14.90
N ARG A 71 -0.34 -1.36 14.40
CA ARG A 71 -1.71 -1.57 14.91
C ARG A 71 -1.92 -3.05 15.19
N GLN A 72 -2.29 -3.37 16.42
CA GLN A 72 -2.63 -4.73 16.86
C GLN A 72 -4.04 -5.17 16.45
N ALA A 73 -4.89 -4.24 16.06
CA ALA A 73 -6.25 -4.49 15.59
C ALA A 73 -6.63 -3.45 14.54
N THR A 74 -7.54 -3.82 13.64
CA THR A 74 -8.13 -2.91 12.67
C THR A 74 -9.04 -1.94 13.39
N PHE A 75 -8.80 -0.64 13.17
CA PHE A 75 -9.62 0.42 13.71
C PHE A 75 -10.51 0.99 12.62
N VAL A 76 -11.82 0.95 12.84
CA VAL A 76 -12.84 1.48 11.93
C VAL A 76 -13.47 2.69 12.62
N ALA A 77 -13.25 3.88 12.05
CA ALA A 77 -13.87 5.10 12.52
C ALA A 77 -14.93 5.60 11.54
N GLU A 78 -15.99 6.21 12.07
CA GLU A 78 -17.05 6.78 11.26
C GLU A 78 -16.48 7.84 10.31
N ASN A 79 -16.81 7.72 9.02
CA ASN A 79 -16.32 8.61 7.96
C ASN A 79 -14.80 8.65 7.77
N LEU A 80 -14.00 7.74 8.32
CA LEU A 80 -12.56 7.64 8.03
C LEU A 80 -12.25 6.34 7.27
N PHE A 81 -11.06 6.26 6.68
CA PHE A 81 -10.58 4.97 6.18
C PHE A 81 -10.19 4.09 7.37
N PRO A 82 -10.43 2.78 7.30
CA PRO A 82 -9.91 1.88 8.31
C PRO A 82 -8.40 1.96 8.39
N GLU A 83 -7.89 1.95 9.61
CA GLU A 83 -6.48 1.69 9.88
C GLU A 83 -6.32 0.20 10.13
N TYR A 84 -5.61 -0.48 9.24
CA TYR A 84 -5.54 -1.94 9.25
C TYR A 84 -4.56 -2.46 10.31
N ARG A 85 -4.88 -3.63 10.86
CA ARG A 85 -3.95 -4.40 11.66
C ARG A 85 -2.68 -4.71 10.86
N SER A 86 -1.53 -4.33 11.42
CA SER A 86 -0.19 -4.55 10.86
C SER A 86 0.71 -5.35 11.79
N ASP A 87 0.24 -5.70 12.99
CA ASP A 87 0.98 -6.49 13.96
C ASP A 87 0.34 -7.88 14.14
N ARG A 88 0.40 -8.71 13.08
CA ARG A 88 -0.12 -10.09 13.15
C ARG A 88 0.81 -11.07 13.83
N GLN A 89 2.10 -10.72 13.97
CA GLN A 89 3.16 -11.64 14.39
C GLN A 89 4.18 -10.97 15.34
N TYR A 90 3.71 -10.20 16.34
CA TYR A 90 4.55 -9.61 17.40
C TYR A 90 5.72 -8.74 16.90
N GLY A 91 5.42 -7.70 16.11
CA GLY A 91 6.40 -6.79 15.51
C GLY A 91 6.57 -6.98 14.00
N GLY A 92 5.96 -8.03 13.44
CA GLY A 92 5.89 -8.26 12.00
C GLY A 92 7.17 -8.84 11.39
N HIS A 93 7.14 -9.07 10.08
CA HIS A 93 8.35 -9.43 9.33
C HIS A 93 9.04 -8.18 8.80
N THR A 94 10.30 -8.34 8.46
CA THR A 94 11.06 -7.34 7.71
C THR A 94 11.39 -7.84 6.32
N HIS A 95 11.59 -6.91 5.41
CA HIS A 95 12.07 -7.17 4.06
C HIS A 95 13.09 -6.12 3.66
N THR A 96 14.08 -6.53 2.88
CA THR A 96 15.14 -5.65 2.39
C THR A 96 14.85 -5.26 0.96
N ILE A 97 14.82 -3.96 0.68
CA ILE A 97 14.62 -3.40 -0.65
C ILE A 97 15.80 -2.51 -1.04
N GLN A 98 15.99 -2.32 -2.34
CA GLN A 98 17.04 -1.49 -2.91
C GLN A 98 16.41 -0.30 -3.62
N ILE A 99 16.73 0.91 -3.15
CA ILE A 99 16.25 2.15 -3.76
C ILE A 99 17.45 3.04 -4.08
N ARG A 100 17.60 3.40 -5.35
CA ARG A 100 18.70 4.25 -5.84
C ARG A 100 20.10 3.73 -5.42
N GLY A 101 20.27 2.40 -5.38
CA GLY A 101 21.52 1.74 -5.00
C GLY A 101 21.80 1.68 -3.50
N GLN A 102 20.85 2.13 -2.66
CA GLN A 102 20.93 2.03 -1.21
C GLN A 102 19.96 0.97 -0.69
N GLU A 103 20.45 0.19 0.27
CA GLU A 103 19.67 -0.83 0.96
C GLU A 103 18.81 -0.22 2.07
N PHE A 104 17.53 -0.58 2.09
CA PHE A 104 16.59 -0.21 3.15
C PHE A 104 15.92 -1.47 3.70
N THR A 105 15.91 -1.61 5.03
CA THR A 105 15.07 -2.61 5.70
C THR A 105 13.72 -1.98 6.03
N VAL A 106 12.66 -2.54 5.46
CA VAL A 106 11.28 -2.14 5.73
C VAL A 106 10.58 -3.19 6.58
N ASP A 107 9.61 -2.74 7.36
CA ASP A 107 8.70 -3.58 8.13
C ASP A 107 7.24 -3.32 7.70
N ASN A 108 6.29 -3.91 8.42
CA ASN A 108 4.86 -3.81 8.10
C ASN A 108 4.32 -2.37 8.05
N ARG A 109 5.00 -1.38 8.63
CA ARG A 109 4.57 0.03 8.58
C ARG A 109 4.63 0.62 7.19
N TRP A 110 5.37 -0.02 6.28
CA TRP A 110 5.52 0.37 4.88
C TRP A 110 4.54 -0.34 3.96
N ILE A 111 3.76 -1.29 4.46
CA ILE A 111 2.85 -2.08 3.62
C ILE A 111 1.62 -1.26 3.23
N VAL A 112 1.39 -1.21 1.93
CA VAL A 112 0.13 -0.77 1.33
C VAL A 112 -0.88 -1.92 1.48
N PRO A 113 -2.01 -1.71 2.18
CA PRO A 113 -2.98 -2.76 2.47
C PRO A 113 -3.46 -3.49 1.22
N TYR A 114 -3.63 -4.81 1.33
CA TYR A 114 -3.95 -5.68 0.20
C TYR A 114 -4.92 -6.80 0.60
N SER A 115 -5.48 -7.48 -0.40
CA SER A 115 -6.27 -8.69 -0.18
C SER A 115 -5.48 -9.92 -0.61
N PRO A 116 -5.11 -10.83 0.32
CA PRO A 116 -4.36 -12.05 -0.03
C PRO A 116 -5.00 -12.86 -1.15
N PHE A 117 -6.33 -12.97 -1.13
CA PHE A 117 -7.09 -13.69 -2.15
C PHE A 117 -6.91 -13.06 -3.53
N LEU A 118 -7.09 -11.73 -3.65
CA LEU A 118 -6.96 -11.04 -4.93
C LEU A 118 -5.50 -11.05 -5.41
N SER A 119 -4.54 -10.80 -4.51
CA SER A 119 -3.11 -10.82 -4.85
C SER A 119 -2.70 -12.19 -5.41
N LEU A 120 -3.12 -13.29 -4.78
CA LEU A 120 -2.84 -14.64 -5.26
C LEU A 120 -3.58 -14.96 -6.58
N ARG A 121 -4.83 -14.53 -6.70
CA ARG A 121 -5.67 -14.84 -7.86
C ARG A 121 -5.14 -14.22 -9.15
N TYR A 122 -4.58 -13.02 -9.05
CA TYR A 122 -4.19 -12.23 -10.21
C TYR A 122 -2.69 -11.89 -10.30
N GLN A 123 -1.92 -12.17 -9.24
CA GLN A 123 -0.46 -11.99 -9.21
C GLN A 123 0.02 -10.56 -9.54
N PHE A 124 -0.75 -9.55 -9.11
CA PHE A 124 -0.39 -8.14 -9.25
C PHE A 124 -0.68 -7.35 -7.96
N ASP A 125 -0.33 -6.06 -7.92
CA ASP A 125 -0.63 -5.17 -6.80
C ASP A 125 -2.13 -4.98 -6.60
N THR A 126 -2.68 -5.58 -5.55
CA THR A 126 -4.07 -5.37 -5.19
C THR A 126 -4.13 -4.43 -4.01
N THR A 127 -3.98 -3.13 -4.24
CA THR A 127 -4.22 -2.14 -3.18
C THR A 127 -5.71 -2.17 -2.79
N CYS A 128 -6.01 -2.47 -1.53
CA CYS A 128 -7.38 -2.56 -1.04
C CYS A 128 -7.72 -1.44 -0.06
N LYS A 129 -8.87 -0.79 -0.26
CA LYS A 129 -9.45 0.16 0.69
C LYS A 129 -10.90 -0.22 0.96
N VAL A 130 -11.21 -0.54 2.22
CA VAL A 130 -12.60 -0.74 2.64
C VAL A 130 -13.24 0.62 2.91
N VAL A 131 -14.42 0.84 2.36
CA VAL A 131 -15.19 2.09 2.53
C VAL A 131 -16.62 1.74 2.91
N HIS A 132 -17.11 2.29 4.02
CA HIS A 132 -18.41 1.95 4.60
C HIS A 132 -19.38 3.13 4.70
N SER A 133 -19.11 4.26 4.04
CA SER A 133 -19.96 5.46 4.07
C SER A 133 -20.18 6.07 2.68
N VAL A 134 -20.88 7.21 2.61
CA VAL A 134 -21.06 8.02 1.38
C VAL A 134 -19.73 8.37 0.69
N LYS A 135 -18.60 8.28 1.39
CA LYS A 135 -17.25 8.37 0.78
C LYS A 135 -17.00 7.31 -0.29
N ALA A 136 -17.70 6.18 -0.26
CA ALA A 136 -17.61 5.14 -1.29
C ALA A 136 -18.07 5.68 -2.65
N ILE A 137 -19.12 6.50 -2.67
CA ILE A 137 -19.62 7.16 -3.89
C ILE A 137 -18.58 8.13 -4.43
N LYS A 138 -18.01 8.97 -3.55
CA LYS A 138 -16.92 9.89 -3.93
C LYS A 138 -15.74 9.13 -4.53
N TYR A 139 -15.36 8.01 -3.92
CA TYR A 139 -14.26 7.18 -4.40
C TYR A 139 -14.57 6.55 -5.76
N LEU A 140 -15.73 5.93 -5.91
CA LEU A 140 -16.16 5.35 -7.18
C LEU A 140 -16.11 6.40 -8.29
N TYR A 141 -16.61 7.61 -8.02
CA TYR A 141 -16.58 8.69 -8.99
C TYR A 141 -15.15 9.09 -9.35
N ILE A 142 -14.26 9.30 -8.37
CA ILE A 142 -12.85 9.65 -8.61
C ILE A 142 -12.16 8.60 -9.51
N TYR A 143 -12.42 7.30 -9.30
CA TYR A 143 -11.81 6.24 -10.11
C TYR A 143 -12.41 6.17 -11.52
N ILE A 144 -13.71 6.42 -11.69
CA ILE A 144 -14.35 6.50 -13.01
C ILE A 144 -13.84 7.74 -13.77
N THR A 145 -13.67 8.87 -13.10
CA THR A 145 -13.31 10.14 -13.73
C THR A 145 -11.81 10.41 -13.78
N LYS A 146 -10.96 9.52 -13.23
CA LYS A 146 -9.50 9.72 -13.19
C LYS A 146 -8.86 9.79 -14.59
N GLY A 147 -9.60 9.36 -15.62
CA GLY A 147 -9.10 9.23 -16.99
C GLY A 147 -8.17 8.02 -17.12
N PRO A 148 -7.83 7.62 -18.36
CA PRO A 148 -6.86 6.54 -18.59
C PRO A 148 -5.48 6.93 -18.07
N ASP A 149 -4.72 5.95 -17.58
CA ASP A 149 -3.34 6.15 -17.17
C ASP A 149 -2.51 6.70 -18.33
N LYS A 150 -1.78 7.79 -18.08
CA LYS A 150 -0.89 8.41 -19.06
C LYS A 150 0.51 7.82 -18.88
N ILE A 151 1.02 7.16 -19.92
CA ILE A 151 2.41 6.74 -19.99
C ILE A 151 3.18 7.84 -20.73
N ILE A 152 4.21 8.39 -20.08
CA ILE A 152 5.18 9.28 -20.71
C ILE A 152 6.45 8.45 -20.92
N PHE A 153 6.85 8.25 -22.17
CA PHE A 153 8.14 7.67 -22.52
C PHE A 153 9.01 8.73 -23.17
N THR A 154 10.30 8.73 -22.85
CA THR A 154 11.30 9.57 -23.48
C THR A 154 12.13 8.70 -24.41
N ILE A 155 12.02 8.95 -25.71
CA ILE A 155 12.93 8.37 -26.70
C ILE A 155 14.22 9.20 -26.61
N LYS A 156 15.33 8.55 -26.25
CA LYS A 156 16.65 9.13 -26.48
C LYS A 156 17.09 8.67 -27.86
N ASP A 157 17.30 9.60 -28.77
CA ASP A 157 18.08 9.31 -29.96
C ASP A 157 19.52 9.09 -29.49
N ASP A 158 20.07 7.92 -29.84
CA ASP A 158 21.50 7.69 -29.74
C ASP A 158 22.15 8.63 -30.77
N GLU A 159 22.59 9.81 -30.32
CA GLU A 159 23.54 10.60 -31.08
C GLU A 159 24.82 9.76 -31.19
N GLY A 160 24.94 9.10 -32.34
CA GLY A 160 26.15 8.43 -32.78
C GLY A 160 27.29 9.43 -32.73
N ILE A 161 28.20 9.18 -31.81
CA ILE A 161 29.51 9.82 -31.74
C ILE A 161 30.27 9.42 -33.02
N PHE A 162 30.54 10.40 -33.87
CA PHE A 162 31.71 10.40 -34.76
C PHE A 162 32.69 11.46 -34.25
#